data_AF-A0A921G0E5-F1
#
_entry.id   AF-A0A921G0E5-F1
#
_cell.length_a   1.000
_cell.length_b   1.000
_cell.length_c   1.000
_cell.angle_alpha   90.00
_cell.angle_beta   90.00
_cell.angle_gamma   90.00
#
_symmetry.space_group_name_H-M   'P 1'
#
loop_
_entity.id
_entity.type
_entity.pdbx_description
1 polymer ?
#
loop_
_entity_poly.entity_id
_entity_poly.type
_entity_poly.pdbx_seq_one_letter_code
_entity_poly.pdbx_strand_id
1 'polypeptide(L)'
;MGLNYIDLNKEVRELMITELNWDIETENVYISNRLTEKGKSEYTLLLNKAFSIGNDETLAKEFIHYLKTTEERKTQKGISQVKVPSNAAQVLAEGEYNRYYIRGLCLKAITESISVLEVYRAKQSQNPRSDSEAKIGSIVNPQQLLQDLRKNPGIDTALGLPNGPNSGLSVRLP
;
A
#
# COMPACT_ATOMS: atom_id res chain seq x y z
N MET A 1 -11.14 -0.10 -10.63
CA MET A 1 -9.85 -0.06 -11.32
C MET A 1 -8.79 0.19 -10.29
N GLY A 2 -7.95 -0.82 -10.08
CA GLY A 2 -6.77 -0.80 -9.22
C GLY A 2 -5.64 0.01 -9.85
N LEU A 3 -4.49 -0.03 -9.22
CA LEU A 3 -3.27 0.60 -9.69
C LEU A 3 -2.64 -0.24 -10.81
N ASN A 4 -2.07 0.45 -11.79
CA ASN A 4 -1.26 -0.15 -12.84
C ASN A 4 0.19 -0.25 -12.36
N TYR A 5 0.65 -1.47 -12.06
CA TYR A 5 2.00 -1.76 -11.58
C TYR A 5 2.93 -2.13 -12.75
N ILE A 6 3.74 -1.17 -13.22
CA ILE A 6 4.51 -1.30 -14.49
C ILE A 6 5.54 -2.43 -14.41
N ASP A 7 6.30 -2.51 -13.32
CA ASP A 7 7.39 -3.47 -13.16
C ASP A 7 6.98 -4.73 -12.37
N LEU A 8 5.69 -5.00 -12.22
CA LEU A 8 5.23 -6.17 -11.47
C LEU A 8 5.45 -7.45 -12.26
N ASN A 9 6.45 -8.23 -11.85
CA ASN A 9 6.78 -9.54 -12.41
C ASN A 9 6.92 -10.57 -11.29
N LYS A 10 7.29 -11.82 -11.64
CA LYS A 10 7.43 -12.93 -10.69
C LYS A 10 8.45 -12.61 -9.59
N GLU A 11 9.59 -12.05 -9.96
CA GLU A 11 10.67 -11.69 -9.02
C GLU A 11 10.21 -10.61 -8.03
N VAL A 12 9.56 -9.54 -8.51
CA VAL A 12 9.02 -8.49 -7.63
C VAL A 12 7.97 -9.06 -6.66
N ARG A 13 7.14 -10.01 -7.10
CA ARG A 13 6.18 -10.70 -6.21
C ARG A 13 6.88 -11.51 -5.11
N GLU A 14 7.95 -12.21 -5.44
CA GLU A 14 8.77 -12.94 -4.45
C GLU A 14 9.41 -11.98 -3.44
N LEU A 15 9.86 -10.81 -3.89
CA LEU A 15 10.38 -9.75 -3.03
C LEU A 15 9.29 -9.10 -2.16
N MET A 16 8.07 -8.93 -2.68
CA MET A 16 6.91 -8.49 -1.87
C MET A 16 6.61 -9.48 -0.74
N ILE A 17 6.64 -10.78 -1.02
CA ILE A 17 6.44 -11.83 -0.02
C ILE A 17 7.59 -11.84 1.00
N THR A 18 8.82 -11.64 0.55
CA THR A 18 9.99 -11.51 1.43
C THR A 18 9.81 -10.35 2.41
N GLU A 19 9.34 -9.20 1.93
CA GLU A 19 9.05 -8.04 2.80
C GLU A 19 7.88 -8.28 3.76
N LEU A 20 6.85 -9.03 3.33
CA LEU A 20 5.75 -9.43 4.21
C LEU A 20 6.24 -10.33 5.34
N ASN A 21 7.07 -11.33 5.02
CA ASN A 21 7.66 -12.21 6.02
C ASN A 21 8.54 -11.43 7.00
N TRP A 22 9.33 -10.46 6.50
CA TRP A 22 10.12 -9.58 7.34
C TRP A 22 9.23 -8.75 8.30
N ASP A 23 8.11 -8.20 7.84
CA ASP A 23 7.16 -7.49 8.71
C ASP A 23 6.50 -8.43 9.74
N ILE A 24 6.23 -9.70 9.37
CA ILE A 24 5.71 -10.71 10.31
C ILE A 24 6.74 -11.04 11.40
N GLU A 25 7.98 -11.30 11.01
CA GLU A 25 9.08 -11.65 11.93
C GLU A 25 9.44 -10.51 12.87
N THR A 26 9.28 -9.26 12.42
CA THR A 26 9.57 -8.04 13.19
C THR A 26 8.34 -7.43 13.86
N GLU A 27 7.18 -8.11 13.81
CA GLU A 27 5.90 -7.63 14.37
C GLU A 27 5.48 -6.24 13.87
N ASN A 28 5.82 -5.92 12.63
CA ASN A 28 5.67 -4.60 12.01
C ASN A 28 4.57 -4.55 10.93
N VAL A 29 3.77 -5.61 10.80
CA VAL A 29 2.64 -5.65 9.87
C VAL A 29 1.62 -4.59 10.28
N TYR A 30 1.25 -3.69 9.36
CA TYR A 30 0.16 -2.76 9.60
C TYR A 30 -1.18 -3.49 9.62
N ILE A 31 -1.93 -3.36 10.71
CA ILE A 31 -3.26 -3.94 10.86
C ILE A 31 -4.30 -2.81 10.96
N SER A 32 -5.16 -2.70 9.94
CA SER A 32 -6.19 -1.67 9.91
C SER A 32 -7.25 -1.88 11.00
N ASN A 33 -7.55 -0.82 11.75
CA ASN A 33 -8.63 -0.80 12.75
C ASN A 33 -10.03 -1.07 12.18
N ARG A 34 -10.19 -0.94 10.85
CA ARG A 34 -11.43 -1.23 10.14
C ARG A 34 -11.68 -2.73 9.93
N LEU A 35 -10.67 -3.58 10.15
CA LEU A 35 -10.85 -5.03 10.06
C LEU A 35 -11.61 -5.56 11.28
N THR A 36 -12.45 -6.55 11.04
CA THR A 36 -13.01 -7.43 12.08
C THR A 36 -11.92 -8.28 12.72
N GLU A 37 -12.18 -8.91 13.86
CA GLU A 37 -11.17 -9.80 14.49
C GLU A 37 -10.77 -10.95 13.56
N LYS A 38 -11.73 -11.53 12.83
CA LYS A 38 -11.45 -12.51 11.76
C LYS A 38 -10.57 -11.91 10.65
N GLY A 39 -10.87 -10.68 10.25
CA GLY A 39 -10.09 -9.95 9.26
C GLY A 39 -8.65 -9.72 9.68
N LYS A 40 -8.41 -9.42 10.96
CA LYS A 40 -7.06 -9.26 11.52
C LYS A 40 -6.31 -10.60 11.53
N SER A 41 -6.95 -11.68 11.95
CA SER A 41 -6.31 -13.00 12.02
C SER A 41 -5.95 -13.57 10.65
N GLU A 42 -6.76 -13.29 9.61
CA GLU A 42 -6.52 -13.77 8.25
C GLU A 42 -5.72 -12.78 7.38
N TYR A 43 -5.38 -11.61 7.92
CA TYR A 43 -4.87 -10.49 7.13
C TYR A 43 -3.59 -10.82 6.36
N THR A 44 -2.60 -11.41 7.03
CA THR A 44 -1.30 -11.78 6.43
C THR A 44 -1.46 -12.86 5.37
N LEU A 45 -2.39 -13.80 5.57
CA LEU A 45 -2.72 -14.83 4.59
C LEU A 45 -3.34 -14.21 3.32
N LEU A 46 -4.26 -13.25 3.47
CA LEU A 46 -4.88 -12.54 2.35
C LEU A 46 -3.85 -11.73 1.55
N LEU A 47 -2.94 -11.04 2.24
CA LEU A 47 -1.82 -10.33 1.60
C LEU A 47 -0.92 -11.30 0.83
N ASN A 48 -0.50 -12.39 1.45
CA ASN A 48 0.36 -13.38 0.81
C ASN A 48 -0.28 -13.97 -0.47
N LYS A 49 -1.57 -14.32 -0.41
CA LYS A 49 -2.34 -14.78 -1.59
C LYS A 49 -2.36 -13.74 -2.69
N ALA A 50 -2.60 -12.46 -2.35
CA ALA A 50 -2.61 -11.38 -3.33
C ALA A 50 -1.22 -11.14 -3.96
N PHE A 51 -0.14 -11.21 -3.19
CA PHE A 51 1.22 -11.04 -3.70
C PHE A 51 1.62 -12.20 -4.61
N SER A 52 1.20 -13.42 -4.28
CA SER A 52 1.53 -14.61 -5.05
C SER A 52 0.85 -14.64 -6.42
N ILE A 53 -0.47 -14.46 -6.47
CA ILE A 53 -1.26 -14.70 -7.70
C ILE A 53 -2.25 -13.59 -8.05
N GLY A 54 -2.48 -12.66 -7.12
CA GLY A 54 -3.50 -11.63 -7.25
C GLY A 54 -2.95 -10.24 -7.56
N ASN A 55 -3.79 -9.26 -7.30
CA ASN A 55 -3.52 -7.83 -7.32
C ASN A 55 -4.37 -7.12 -6.25
N ASP A 56 -4.22 -5.80 -6.15
CA ASP A 56 -5.02 -4.94 -5.27
C ASP A 56 -6.53 -5.07 -5.49
N GLU A 57 -7.01 -5.25 -6.72
CA GLU A 57 -8.44 -5.46 -6.97
C GLU A 57 -8.97 -6.78 -6.41
N THR A 58 -8.22 -7.87 -6.58
CA THR A 58 -8.61 -9.18 -6.00
C THR A 58 -8.56 -9.14 -4.49
N LEU A 59 -7.57 -8.45 -3.91
CA LEU A 59 -7.45 -8.24 -2.48
C LEU A 59 -8.60 -7.39 -1.93
N ALA A 60 -9.00 -6.34 -2.66
CA ALA A 60 -10.14 -5.50 -2.29
C ALA A 60 -11.44 -6.31 -2.24
N LYS A 61 -11.66 -7.23 -3.18
CA LYS A 61 -12.84 -8.10 -3.18
C LYS A 61 -12.89 -8.99 -1.95
N GLU A 62 -11.75 -9.55 -1.54
CA GLU A 62 -11.66 -10.36 -0.31
C GLU A 62 -11.93 -9.49 0.93
N PHE A 63 -11.31 -8.31 1.03
CA PHE A 63 -11.45 -7.42 2.18
C PHE A 63 -12.88 -6.96 2.48
N ILE A 64 -13.79 -6.92 1.49
CA ILE A 64 -15.21 -6.60 1.72
C ILE A 64 -15.81 -7.51 2.81
N HIS A 65 -15.40 -8.77 2.89
CA HIS A 65 -15.91 -9.74 3.84
C HIS A 65 -15.29 -9.63 5.24
N TYR A 66 -14.24 -8.81 5.39
CA TYR A 66 -13.42 -8.73 6.59
C TYR A 66 -13.47 -7.36 7.27
N LEU A 67 -14.14 -6.37 6.68
CA LEU A 67 -14.33 -5.05 7.27
C LEU A 67 -15.51 -4.99 8.24
N LYS A 68 -15.35 -4.18 9.29
CA LYS A 68 -16.44 -3.76 10.16
C LYS A 68 -17.49 -2.98 9.35
N THR A 69 -18.74 -3.04 9.79
CA THR A 69 -19.84 -2.28 9.19
C THR A 69 -19.85 -0.81 9.63
N THR A 70 -19.36 -0.53 10.84
CA THR A 70 -19.26 0.81 11.43
C THR A 70 -17.87 1.11 11.98
N GLU A 71 -17.52 2.38 12.03
CA GLU A 71 -16.31 2.91 12.65
C GLU A 71 -16.63 4.12 13.54
N GLU A 72 -15.80 4.33 14.55
CA GLU A 72 -15.88 5.53 15.39
C GLU A 72 -15.23 6.71 14.69
N ARG A 73 -15.96 7.83 14.64
CA ARG A 73 -15.46 9.08 14.09
C ARG A 73 -15.56 10.18 15.13
N LYS A 74 -14.47 10.92 15.32
CA LYS A 74 -14.49 12.17 16.10
C LYS A 74 -15.26 13.23 15.30
N THR A 75 -16.29 13.76 15.92
CA THR A 75 -17.09 14.89 15.41
C THR A 75 -16.95 16.07 16.36
N GLN A 76 -17.39 17.25 15.94
CA GLN A 76 -17.43 18.43 16.81
C GLN A 76 -18.25 18.21 18.11
N LYS A 77 -19.17 17.23 18.13
CA LYS A 77 -20.05 16.91 19.26
C LYS A 77 -19.59 15.69 20.08
N GLY A 78 -18.42 15.13 19.80
CA GLY A 78 -17.90 13.91 20.45
C GLY A 78 -17.70 12.75 19.48
N ILE A 79 -17.61 11.53 20.02
CA ILE A 79 -17.42 10.30 19.23
C ILE A 79 -18.78 9.81 18.72
N SER A 80 -18.90 9.60 17.41
CA SER A 80 -20.09 9.03 16.78
C SER A 80 -19.75 7.77 16.00
N GLN A 81 -20.62 6.76 16.06
CA GLN A 81 -20.57 5.59 15.18
C GLN A 81 -21.08 5.96 13.79
N VAL A 82 -20.25 5.77 12.77
CA VAL A 82 -20.60 6.02 11.36
C VAL A 82 -20.38 4.75 10.54
N LYS A 83 -21.07 4.63 9.40
CA LYS A 83 -20.86 3.51 8.49
C LYS A 83 -19.45 3.57 7.89
N VAL A 84 -18.77 2.42 7.82
CA VAL A 84 -17.50 2.32 7.09
C VAL A 84 -17.74 2.68 5.62
N PRO A 85 -16.90 3.54 5.01
CA PRO A 85 -17.05 3.91 3.61
C PRO A 85 -17.11 2.70 2.67
N SER A 86 -17.96 2.75 1.65
CA SER A 86 -18.13 1.65 0.69
C SER A 86 -16.84 1.32 -0.08
N ASN A 87 -15.94 2.29 -0.23
CA ASN A 87 -14.64 2.11 -0.87
C ASN A 87 -13.51 1.74 0.10
N ALA A 88 -13.79 1.52 1.39
CA ALA A 88 -12.74 1.26 2.39
C ALA A 88 -11.89 0.02 2.06
N ALA A 89 -12.51 -1.04 1.53
CA ALA A 89 -11.81 -2.25 1.11
C ALA A 89 -10.82 -1.97 -0.03
N GLN A 90 -11.26 -1.18 -1.02
CA GLN A 90 -10.43 -0.76 -2.13
C GLN A 90 -9.25 0.09 -1.65
N VAL A 91 -9.52 1.09 -0.80
CA VAL A 91 -8.48 1.98 -0.27
C VAL A 91 -7.42 1.20 0.52
N LEU A 92 -7.86 0.25 1.35
CA LEU A 92 -6.95 -0.59 2.13
C LEU A 92 -6.10 -1.50 1.23
N ALA A 93 -6.73 -2.16 0.26
CA ALA A 93 -6.04 -3.05 -0.66
C ALA A 93 -5.04 -2.30 -1.55
N GLU A 94 -5.44 -1.16 -2.12
CA GLU A 94 -4.56 -0.33 -2.95
C GLU A 94 -3.37 0.20 -2.15
N GLY A 95 -3.59 0.70 -0.93
CA GLY A 95 -2.52 1.22 -0.10
C GLY A 95 -1.48 0.14 0.26
N GLU A 96 -1.94 -1.00 0.74
CA GLU A 96 -1.05 -2.05 1.26
C GLU A 96 -0.38 -2.82 0.13
N TYR A 97 -1.10 -3.16 -0.94
CA TYR A 97 -0.50 -3.81 -2.10
C TYR A 97 0.59 -2.92 -2.73
N ASN A 98 0.29 -1.63 -2.91
CA ASN A 98 1.27 -0.68 -3.45
C ASN A 98 2.46 -0.52 -2.51
N ARG A 99 2.25 -0.43 -1.19
CA ARG A 99 3.33 -0.33 -0.21
C ARG A 99 4.31 -1.50 -0.33
N TYR A 100 3.83 -2.73 -0.40
CA TYR A 100 4.69 -3.90 -0.58
C TYR A 100 5.31 -3.98 -1.97
N TYR A 101 4.57 -3.61 -3.02
CA TYR A 101 5.12 -3.51 -4.38
C TYR A 101 6.32 -2.56 -4.42
N ILE A 102 6.19 -1.36 -3.85
CA ILE A 102 7.28 -0.37 -3.80
C ILE A 102 8.49 -0.92 -3.03
N ARG A 103 8.26 -1.57 -1.89
CA ARG A 103 9.36 -2.20 -1.12
C ARG A 103 10.05 -3.30 -1.91
N GLY A 104 9.29 -4.16 -2.60
CA GLY A 104 9.82 -5.19 -3.48
C GLY A 104 10.66 -4.61 -4.61
N LEU A 105 10.19 -3.51 -5.23
CA LEU A 105 10.95 -2.83 -6.28
C LEU A 105 12.21 -2.14 -5.75
N CYS A 106 12.16 -1.60 -4.53
CA CYS A 106 13.36 -1.07 -3.87
C CYS A 106 14.41 -2.17 -3.66
N LEU A 107 14.01 -3.35 -3.17
CA LEU A 107 14.93 -4.49 -3.02
C LEU A 107 15.55 -4.90 -4.36
N LYS A 108 14.74 -4.97 -5.42
CA LYS A 108 15.22 -5.27 -6.77
C LYS A 108 16.26 -4.25 -7.22
N ALA A 109 15.92 -2.95 -7.15
CA ALA A 109 16.83 -1.87 -7.55
C ALA A 109 18.15 -1.89 -6.76
N ILE A 110 18.10 -2.12 -5.45
CA ILE A 110 19.29 -2.25 -4.60
C ILE A 110 20.17 -3.42 -5.06
N THR A 111 19.54 -4.57 -5.36
CA THR A 111 20.24 -5.79 -5.78
C THR A 111 20.91 -5.61 -7.15
N GLU A 112 20.23 -4.91 -8.06
CA GLU A 112 20.72 -4.60 -9.41
C GLU A 112 21.61 -3.35 -9.48
N SER A 113 21.96 -2.75 -8.33
CA SER A 113 22.74 -1.50 -8.25
C SER A 113 22.12 -0.31 -9.00
N ILE A 114 20.80 -0.30 -9.14
CA ILE A 114 20.02 0.82 -9.68
C ILE A 114 19.86 1.85 -8.57
N SER A 115 20.39 3.06 -8.77
CA SER A 115 20.48 4.08 -7.71
C SER A 115 19.20 4.92 -7.53
N VAL A 116 18.25 4.83 -8.45
CA VAL A 116 17.04 5.67 -8.49
C VAL A 116 15.82 4.87 -8.94
N LEU A 117 14.65 5.22 -8.41
CA LEU A 117 13.35 4.88 -8.96
C LEU A 117 12.65 6.16 -9.39
N GLU A 118 11.77 6.08 -10.38
CA GLU A 118 10.96 7.22 -10.84
C GLU A 118 9.53 7.10 -10.32
N VAL A 119 9.00 8.19 -9.77
CA VAL A 119 7.61 8.27 -9.31
C VAL A 119 6.68 8.48 -10.49
N TYR A 120 5.60 7.70 -10.56
CA TYR A 120 4.59 7.83 -11.61
C TYR A 120 3.15 7.70 -11.09
N ARG A 121 2.18 8.07 -11.94
CA ARG A 121 0.74 7.91 -11.69
C ARG A 121 0.30 6.50 -12.06
N ALA A 122 0.07 5.66 -11.06
CA ALA A 122 -0.42 4.29 -11.23
C ALA A 122 -1.94 4.21 -11.40
N LYS A 123 -2.70 5.24 -11.02
CA LYS A 123 -4.16 5.26 -11.17
C LYS A 123 -4.66 6.65 -11.53
N GLN A 124 -5.51 6.73 -12.54
CA GLN A 124 -6.16 7.99 -12.93
C GLN A 124 -7.05 8.50 -11.80
N SER A 125 -6.83 9.76 -11.40
CA SER A 125 -7.68 10.48 -10.46
C SER A 125 -8.39 11.60 -11.23
N GLN A 126 -9.71 11.73 -11.05
CA GLN A 126 -10.46 12.82 -11.68
C GLN A 126 -10.12 14.19 -11.07
N ASN A 127 -9.72 14.22 -9.80
CA ASN A 127 -9.32 15.43 -9.08
C ASN A 127 -8.00 15.14 -8.35
N PRO A 128 -6.85 15.11 -9.05
CA PRO A 128 -5.58 14.85 -8.40
C PRO A 128 -5.21 16.04 -7.50
N ARG A 129 -4.66 15.75 -6.32
CA ARG A 129 -4.10 16.78 -5.45
C ARG A 129 -2.84 17.35 -6.10
N SER A 130 -2.66 18.68 -6.06
CA SER A 130 -1.48 19.37 -6.61
C SER A 130 -0.16 18.75 -6.16
N ASP A 131 -0.07 18.39 -4.88
CA ASP A 131 1.16 17.84 -4.29
C ASP A 131 1.49 16.45 -4.83
N SER A 132 0.47 15.69 -5.26
CA SER A 132 0.66 14.40 -5.90
C SER A 132 1.02 14.53 -7.37
N GLU A 133 0.64 15.61 -8.06
CA GLU A 133 1.08 15.89 -9.44
C GLU A 133 2.54 16.33 -9.47
N ALA A 134 2.94 17.21 -8.53
CA ALA A 134 4.30 17.72 -8.43
C ALA A 134 5.38 16.63 -8.21
N LYS A 135 4.98 15.45 -7.72
CA LYS A 135 5.89 14.31 -7.50
C LYS A 135 6.10 13.44 -8.73
N ILE A 136 5.23 13.50 -9.75
CA ILE A 136 5.40 12.65 -10.94
C ILE A 136 6.70 13.03 -11.66
N GLY A 137 7.47 12.02 -12.07
CA GLY A 137 8.78 12.19 -12.70
C GLY A 137 9.92 12.50 -11.72
N SER A 138 9.62 12.67 -10.43
CA SER A 138 10.67 12.80 -9.42
C SER A 138 11.39 11.48 -9.22
N ILE A 139 12.68 11.57 -8.89
CA ILE A 139 13.53 10.44 -8.58
C ILE A 139 13.64 10.24 -7.08
N VAL A 140 13.65 8.99 -6.65
CA VAL A 140 13.79 8.59 -5.24
C VAL A 140 14.89 7.56 -5.10
N ASN A 141 15.65 7.64 -4.00
CA ASN A 141 16.68 6.65 -3.70
C ASN A 141 16.03 5.37 -3.11
N PRO A 142 16.28 4.18 -3.70
CA PRO A 142 15.66 2.93 -3.24
C PRO A 142 15.95 2.60 -1.77
N GLN A 143 17.18 2.83 -1.30
CA GLN A 143 17.60 2.53 0.06
C GLN A 143 16.86 3.42 1.08
N GLN A 144 16.80 4.73 0.80
CA GLN A 144 16.08 5.68 1.66
C GLN A 144 14.59 5.39 1.68
N LEU A 145 13.99 5.11 0.52
CA LEU A 145 12.56 4.80 0.41
C LEU A 145 12.19 3.50 1.13
N LEU A 146 12.98 2.45 0.97
CA LEU A 146 12.77 1.18 1.67
C LEU A 146 12.84 1.36 3.19
N GLN A 147 13.84 2.09 3.68
CA GLN A 147 14.00 2.36 5.11
C GLN A 147 12.82 3.16 5.68
N ASP A 148 12.37 4.19 4.96
CA ASP A 148 11.21 5.01 5.34
C ASP A 148 9.94 4.17 5.42
N LEU A 149 9.67 3.36 4.38
CA LEU A 149 8.51 2.45 4.33
C LEU A 149 8.52 1.42 5.44
N ARG A 150 9.68 0.84 5.80
CA ARG A 150 9.80 -0.11 6.91
C ARG A 150 9.56 0.54 8.26
N LYS A 151 10.03 1.78 8.48
CA LYS A 151 9.87 2.50 9.76
C LYS A 151 8.46 3.01 10.00
N ASN A 152 7.68 3.25 8.94
CA ASN A 152 6.42 3.97 9.00
C ASN A 152 5.25 3.11 8.47
N PRO A 153 4.83 2.04 9.18
CA PRO A 153 3.70 1.21 8.77
C PRO A 153 2.36 1.94 8.88
N GLY A 154 1.54 1.84 7.82
CA GLY A 154 0.15 2.32 7.81
C GLY A 154 -0.04 3.84 7.86
N ILE A 155 1.04 4.62 7.78
CA ILE A 155 1.02 6.08 7.74
C ILE A 155 1.70 6.58 6.48
N ASP A 156 1.42 7.84 6.15
CA ASP A 156 2.12 8.53 5.06
C ASP A 156 3.61 8.62 5.39
N THR A 157 4.43 8.15 4.47
CA THR A 157 5.89 8.13 4.61
C THR A 157 6.47 9.53 4.51
N ALA A 158 7.69 9.75 5.03
CA ALA A 158 8.35 11.06 4.96
C ALA A 158 8.61 11.51 3.50
N LEU A 159 8.79 10.55 2.58
CA LEU A 159 8.87 10.80 1.14
C LEU A 159 7.49 10.93 0.46
N GLY A 160 6.41 10.69 1.22
CA GLY A 160 5.02 10.71 0.81
C GLY A 160 4.73 9.82 -0.38
N LEU A 161 5.18 8.56 -0.28
CA LEU A 161 4.83 7.46 -1.16
C LEU A 161 4.47 6.24 -0.30
N PRO A 162 3.21 5.77 -0.34
CA PRO A 162 2.06 6.42 -0.99
C PRO A 162 1.73 7.79 -0.33
N ASN A 163 1.34 8.79 -1.14
CA ASN A 163 1.03 10.16 -0.66
C ASN A 163 -0.39 10.26 -0.07
N GLY A 164 -0.70 9.43 0.91
CA GLY A 164 -2.06 9.31 1.42
C GLY A 164 -2.90 8.28 0.68
N PRO A 165 -4.04 7.91 1.30
CA PRO A 165 -5.10 7.15 0.66
C PRO A 165 -5.50 7.79 -0.68
N ASN A 166 -5.63 6.96 -1.72
CA ASN A 166 -6.03 7.39 -3.07
C ASN A 166 -5.08 8.38 -3.77
N SER A 167 -3.80 8.46 -3.38
CA SER A 167 -2.83 9.25 -4.14
C SER A 167 -2.64 8.73 -5.57
N GLY A 168 -2.83 7.42 -5.79
CA GLY A 168 -2.63 6.78 -7.08
C GLY A 168 -1.18 6.90 -7.59
N LEU A 169 -0.22 7.15 -6.69
CA LEU A 169 1.21 7.21 -7.02
C LEU A 169 1.88 5.87 -6.71
N SER A 170 2.82 5.49 -7.55
CA SER A 170 3.75 4.38 -7.33
C SER A 170 5.13 4.73 -7.89
N VAL A 171 6.05 3.77 -7.89
CA VAL A 171 7.39 3.94 -8.46
C VAL A 171 7.69 2.87 -9.49
N ARG A 172 8.51 3.22 -10.48
CA ARG A 172 9.01 2.32 -11.53
C ARG A 172 10.52 2.36 -11.60
N LEU A 173 11.11 1.34 -12.22
CA LEU A 173 12.49 1.41 -12.69
C LEU A 173 12.61 2.48 -13.80
N PRO A 174 13.77 3.16 -13.91
CA PRO A 174 14.00 4.22 -14.89
C PRO A 174 14.02 3.73 -16.35
#